data_AF-A0A7V9EJM8-F1
#
_entry.id   AF-A0A7V9EJM8-F1
#
_cell.length_a   1.000
_cell.length_b   1.000
_cell.length_c   1.000
_cell.angle_alpha   90.00
_cell.angle_beta   90.00
_cell.angle_gamma   90.00
#
_symmetry.space_group_name_H-M   'P 1'
#
loop_
_entity.id
_entity.type
_entity.pdbx_description
1 polymer ?
#
loop_
_entity_poly.entity_id
_entity_poly.type
_entity_poly.pdbx_seq_one_letter_code
_entity_poly.pdbx_strand_id
1 'polypeptide(L)'
;MHELGMCESVVDAVERRAKERPVKRVRLRVGTLHRVVPAAFEQGFEMAAWGTVAQGATAELVFVPALVSCGACGAQTETEDGIPVCPRCGSAEVEVEGGDELMLESLEYEAQAEERMDDDVVVGHDHDHDHDHDHDHDAVGGSR
;
A
#
# COMPACT_ATOMS: atom_id res chain seq x y z
N MET A 1 -5.04 11.40 22.89
CA MET A 1 -4.10 12.03 21.93
C MET A 1 -2.71 11.38 21.93
N HIS A 2 -2.52 10.14 22.41
CA HIS A 2 -1.24 9.43 22.30
C HIS A 2 -1.13 8.65 20.98
N GLU A 3 -2.23 8.03 20.52
CA GLU A 3 -2.23 7.19 19.30
C GLU A 3 -2.21 8.00 17.99
N LEU A 4 -2.81 9.19 17.95
CA LEU A 4 -2.85 9.99 16.72
C LEU A 4 -1.44 10.44 16.30
N GLY A 5 -0.61 10.92 17.23
CA GLY A 5 0.78 11.31 16.91
C GLY A 5 1.65 10.14 16.43
N MET A 6 1.37 8.93 16.92
CA MET A 6 1.98 7.71 16.40
C MET A 6 1.55 7.45 14.96
N CYS A 7 0.25 7.56 14.67
CA CYS A 7 -0.30 7.39 13.33
C CYS A 7 0.24 8.44 12.35
N GLU A 8 0.33 9.70 12.75
CA GLU A 8 0.95 10.78 11.95
C GLU A 8 2.41 10.45 11.62
N SER A 9 3.20 10.01 12.60
CA SER A 9 4.60 9.61 12.40
C SER A 9 4.74 8.44 11.42
N VAL A 10 3.78 7.50 11.45
CA VAL A 10 3.70 6.39 10.50
C VAL A 10 3.37 6.90 9.11
N VAL A 11 2.34 7.73 8.95
CA VAL A 11 1.92 8.29 7.65
C VAL A 11 3.07 9.09 7.03
N ASP A 12 3.77 9.93 7.80
CA ASP A 12 4.97 10.64 7.34
C ASP A 12 6.05 9.69 6.79
N ALA A 13 6.26 8.55 7.46
CA ALA A 13 7.20 7.54 6.99
C ALA A 13 6.73 6.85 5.70
N VAL A 14 5.43 6.58 5.59
CA VAL A 14 4.80 6.04 4.38
C VAL A 14 4.97 7.01 3.21
N GLU A 15 4.66 8.29 3.38
CA GLU A 15 4.78 9.31 2.32
C GLU A 15 6.20 9.41 1.78
N ARG A 16 7.20 9.52 2.68
CA ARG A 16 8.62 9.55 2.30
C ARG A 16 9.05 8.32 1.52
N ARG A 17 8.54 7.13 1.89
CA ARG A 17 8.88 5.84 1.26
C ARG A 17 8.14 5.65 -0.08
N ALA A 18 6.89 6.10 -0.16
CA ALA A 18 6.01 5.89 -1.28
C ALA A 18 6.35 6.80 -2.46
N LYS A 19 6.87 8.02 -2.22
CA LYS A 19 7.20 9.01 -3.26
C LYS A 19 6.00 9.25 -4.19
N GLU A 20 4.89 9.73 -3.63
CA GLU A 20 3.65 10.08 -4.35
C GLU A 20 2.83 8.90 -4.92
N ARG A 21 3.35 7.66 -4.85
CA ARG A 21 2.60 6.48 -5.31
C ARG A 21 1.50 6.11 -4.32
N PRO A 22 0.24 5.92 -4.77
CA PRO A 22 -0.84 5.46 -3.91
C PRO A 22 -0.52 4.12 -3.24
N VAL A 23 -0.79 4.05 -1.94
CA VAL A 23 -0.54 2.90 -1.08
C VAL A 23 -1.86 2.21 -0.77
N LYS A 24 -1.91 0.89 -0.97
CA LYS A 24 -3.07 0.04 -0.68
C LYS A 24 -2.98 -0.60 0.70
N ARG A 25 -1.77 -0.98 1.12
CA ARG A 25 -1.53 -1.63 2.43
C ARG A 25 -0.21 -1.20 3.04
N VAL A 26 -0.26 -0.93 4.34
CA VAL A 26 0.88 -0.63 5.19
C VAL A 26 1.00 -1.76 6.21
N ARG A 27 2.17 -2.40 6.30
CA ARG A 27 2.44 -3.42 7.31
C ARG A 27 3.41 -2.89 8.34
N LEU A 28 3.04 -2.96 9.61
CA LEU A 28 3.80 -2.41 10.73
C LEU A 28 4.14 -3.49 11.73
N ARG A 29 5.39 -3.50 12.22
CA ARG A 29 5.75 -4.21 13.45
C ARG A 29 5.57 -3.26 14.61
N VAL A 30 4.76 -3.67 15.58
CA VAL A 30 4.41 -2.88 16.76
C VAL A 30 4.72 -3.67 18.02
N GLY A 31 5.64 -3.18 18.82
CA GLY A 31 6.02 -3.76 20.09
C GLY A 31 4.90 -3.62 21.14
N THR A 32 4.74 -4.64 21.99
CA THR A 32 3.67 -4.66 23.01
C THR A 32 3.78 -3.55 24.06
N LEU A 33 4.96 -2.96 24.25
CA LEU A 33 5.17 -1.83 25.17
C LEU A 33 4.49 -0.55 24.69
N HIS A 34 4.19 -0.42 23.40
CA HIS A 34 3.37 0.68 22.86
C HIS A 34 1.90 0.58 23.25
N ARG A 35 1.44 -0.59 23.71
CA ARG A 35 0.06 -0.85 24.19
C ARG A 35 -1.01 -0.38 23.20
N VAL A 36 -0.74 -0.58 21.91
CA VAL A 36 -1.64 -0.16 20.83
C VAL A 36 -2.89 -1.02 20.86
N VAL A 37 -4.05 -0.37 20.88
CA VAL A 37 -5.34 -1.03 20.65
C VAL A 37 -5.61 -1.02 19.14
N PRO A 38 -5.71 -2.17 18.46
CA PRO A 38 -5.83 -2.22 16.99
C PRO A 38 -6.94 -1.33 16.44
N ALA A 39 -8.15 -1.43 17.01
CA ALA A 39 -9.29 -0.64 16.55
C ALA A 39 -9.10 0.88 16.74
N ALA A 40 -8.36 1.31 17.76
CA ALA A 40 -8.04 2.72 17.97
C ALA A 40 -6.96 3.20 17.00
N PHE A 41 -5.96 2.35 16.73
CA PHE A 41 -4.93 2.62 15.74
C PHE A 41 -5.51 2.74 14.34
N GLU A 42 -6.40 1.83 13.94
CA GLU A 42 -7.06 1.88 12.62
C GLU A 42 -7.80 3.21 12.41
N GLN A 43 -8.56 3.67 13.40
CA GLN A 43 -9.25 4.96 13.36
C GLN A 43 -8.28 6.14 13.30
N GLY A 44 -7.24 6.12 14.14
CA GLY A 44 -6.20 7.15 14.15
C GLY A 44 -5.43 7.21 12.83
N PHE A 45 -5.14 6.06 12.23
CA PHE A 45 -4.47 5.94 10.95
C PHE A 45 -5.35 6.45 9.82
N GLU A 46 -6.64 6.10 9.78
CA GLU A 46 -7.58 6.63 8.79
C GLU A 46 -7.65 8.16 8.83
N MET A 47 -7.71 8.74 10.04
CA MET A 47 -7.68 10.20 10.22
C MET A 47 -6.36 10.83 9.75
N ALA A 48 -5.21 10.25 10.15
CA ALA A 48 -3.89 10.76 9.80
C ALA A 48 -3.59 10.63 8.29
N ALA A 49 -4.12 9.59 7.64
CA ALA A 49 -3.89 9.31 6.23
C ALA A 49 -4.74 10.18 5.31
N TRP A 50 -5.72 10.93 5.83
CA TRP A 50 -6.61 11.75 5.01
C TRP A 50 -5.84 12.82 4.24
N GLY A 51 -6.05 12.89 2.92
CA GLY A 51 -5.34 13.79 2.01
C GLY A 51 -3.94 13.34 1.60
N THR A 52 -3.50 12.12 1.99
CA THR A 52 -2.16 11.60 1.69
C THR A 52 -2.18 10.44 0.70
N VAL A 53 -1.00 9.97 0.29
CA VAL A 53 -0.85 8.75 -0.54
C VAL A 53 -1.33 7.46 0.15
N ALA A 54 -1.54 7.50 1.47
CA ALA A 54 -2.04 6.37 2.25
C ALA A 54 -3.56 6.45 2.50
N GLN A 55 -4.26 7.45 1.93
CA GLN A 55 -5.69 7.58 2.12
C GLN A 55 -6.41 6.31 1.60
N GLY A 56 -7.22 5.69 2.47
CA GLY A 56 -7.91 4.43 2.16
C GLY A 56 -7.04 3.18 2.23
N ALA A 57 -5.77 3.30 2.61
CA ALA A 57 -4.90 2.15 2.83
C ALA A 57 -5.32 1.36 4.08
N THR A 58 -5.09 0.05 4.06
CA THR A 58 -5.24 -0.81 5.24
C THR A 58 -3.94 -0.87 6.03
N ALA A 59 -4.02 -0.75 7.37
CA ALA A 59 -2.89 -0.94 8.27
C ALA A 59 -2.91 -2.35 8.87
N GLU A 60 -1.95 -3.19 8.51
CA GLU A 60 -1.74 -4.52 9.09
C GLU A 60 -0.73 -4.42 10.24
N LEU A 61 -1.17 -4.73 11.47
CA LEU A 61 -0.33 -4.69 12.67
C LEU A 61 0.19 -6.08 13.00
N VAL A 62 1.51 -6.22 13.08
CA VAL A 62 2.22 -7.40 13.56
C VAL A 62 2.77 -7.09 14.95
N PHE A 63 2.18 -7.68 15.98
CA PHE A 63 2.63 -7.44 17.35
C PHE A 63 3.92 -8.20 17.68
N VAL A 64 4.86 -7.51 18.33
CA VAL A 64 6.14 -8.06 18.78
C VAL A 64 6.15 -8.08 20.32
N PRO A 65 6.17 -9.26 20.97
CA PRO A 65 6.21 -9.32 22.42
C PRO A 65 7.55 -8.84 22.96
N ALA A 66 7.53 -8.25 24.15
CA ALA A 66 8.75 -8.01 24.91
C ALA A 66 9.20 -9.30 25.61
N LEU A 67 10.51 -9.50 25.74
CA LEU A 67 11.09 -10.58 26.52
C LEU A 67 11.46 -10.08 27.91
N VAL A 68 11.07 -10.83 28.93
CA VAL A 68 11.36 -10.57 30.34
C VAL A 68 12.34 -11.61 30.85
N SER A 69 13.54 -11.18 31.23
CA SER A 69 14.55 -12.01 31.87
C SER A 69 14.60 -11.71 33.36
N CYS A 70 14.31 -12.70 34.22
CA CYS A 70 14.25 -12.50 35.67
C CYS A 70 15.56 -12.87 36.38
N GLY A 71 16.17 -11.90 37.06
CA GLY A 71 17.37 -12.12 37.89
C GLY A 71 17.12 -12.99 39.12
N ALA A 72 15.92 -12.92 39.70
CA ALA A 72 15.60 -13.63 40.95
C ALA A 72 15.36 -15.14 40.76
N CYS A 73 14.77 -15.56 39.63
CA CYS A 73 14.39 -16.96 39.41
C CYS A 73 14.92 -17.58 38.11
N GLY A 74 15.63 -16.80 37.28
CA GLY A 74 16.24 -17.24 36.03
C GLY A 74 15.26 -17.52 34.89
N ALA A 75 13.96 -17.21 35.06
CA ALA A 75 12.97 -17.42 34.02
C ALA A 75 13.12 -16.37 32.90
N GLN A 76 12.93 -16.82 31.66
CA GLN A 76 12.77 -15.97 30.49
C GLN A 76 11.37 -16.19 29.92
N THR A 77 10.59 -15.13 29.79
CA THR A 77 9.19 -15.21 29.37
C THR A 77 8.82 -14.04 28.48
N GLU A 78 7.98 -14.27 27.48
CA GLU A 78 7.34 -13.20 26.72
C GLU A 78 6.29 -12.48 27.58
N THR A 79 6.12 -11.18 27.37
CA THR A 79 5.07 -10.37 28.00
C THR A 79 4.33 -9.53 26.97
N GLU A 80 3.01 -9.67 27.00
CA GLU A 80 2.08 -8.90 26.16
C GLU A 80 1.58 -7.63 26.86
N ASP A 81 1.62 -7.61 28.20
CA ASP A 81 1.02 -6.54 29.02
C ASP A 81 2.00 -5.39 29.30
N GLY A 82 3.29 -5.61 28.98
CA GLY A 82 4.38 -4.66 29.23
C GLY A 82 4.58 -4.36 30.71
N ILE A 83 4.24 -5.29 31.60
CA ILE A 83 4.41 -5.14 33.05
C ILE A 83 5.82 -5.63 33.41
N PRO A 84 6.67 -4.80 34.06
CA PRO A 84 8.04 -5.16 34.42
C PRO A 84 8.06 -5.99 35.71
N VAL A 85 7.39 -7.13 35.72
CA VAL A 85 7.44 -8.13 36.80
C VAL A 85 7.54 -9.52 36.22
N CYS A 86 8.23 -10.42 36.92
CA CYS A 86 8.34 -11.80 36.49
C CYS A 86 6.98 -12.51 36.66
N PRO A 87 6.37 -13.07 35.61
CA PRO A 87 5.08 -13.76 35.71
C PRO A 87 5.18 -15.08 36.50
N ARG A 88 6.40 -15.59 36.70
CA ARG A 88 6.64 -16.87 37.40
C ARG A 88 6.80 -16.73 38.90
N CYS A 89 7.51 -15.70 39.38
CA CYS A 89 7.80 -15.51 40.80
C CYS A 89 7.33 -14.17 41.40
N GLY A 90 6.83 -13.25 40.57
CA GLY A 90 6.39 -11.92 40.99
C GLY A 90 7.51 -10.93 41.32
N SER A 91 8.78 -11.29 41.12
CA SER A 91 9.91 -10.38 41.35
C SER A 91 9.91 -9.23 40.34
N ALA A 92 10.29 -8.04 40.80
CA ALA A 92 10.57 -6.88 39.95
C ALA A 92 12.03 -6.83 39.47
N GLU A 93 12.86 -7.78 39.89
CA GLU A 93 14.23 -7.95 39.39
C GLU A 93 14.18 -8.59 38.00
N VAL A 94 13.81 -7.78 37.02
CA VAL A 94 13.66 -8.18 35.62
C VAL A 94 14.33 -7.19 34.68
N GLU A 95 14.89 -7.73 33.61
CA GLU A 95 15.34 -7.00 32.44
C GLU A 95 14.34 -7.23 31.31
N VAL A 96 13.98 -6.15 30.60
CA VAL A 96 13.02 -6.19 29.49
C VAL A 96 13.77 -5.88 28.20
N GLU A 97 13.65 -6.76 27.21
CA GLU A 97 14.28 -6.64 25.90
C GLU A 97 13.22 -6.69 24.80
N GLY A 98 13.33 -5.79 23.82
CA GLY A 98 12.38 -5.68 22.71
C GLY A 98 10.99 -5.24 23.15
N GLY A 99 10.04 -5.31 22.23
CA GLY A 99 8.66 -4.89 22.45
C GLY A 99 8.46 -3.38 22.41
N ASP A 100 9.47 -2.59 22.05
CA ASP A 100 9.41 -1.14 21.79
C ASP A 100 9.38 -0.81 20.29
N GLU A 101 9.17 -1.80 19.43
CA GLU A 101 9.22 -1.63 17.98
C GLU A 101 8.07 -0.75 17.47
N LEU A 102 8.39 0.18 16.58
CA LEU A 102 7.41 0.82 15.69
C LEU A 102 8.07 0.95 14.33
N MET A 103 7.90 -0.07 13.49
CA MET A 103 8.66 -0.21 12.26
C MET A 103 7.76 -0.45 11.06
N LEU A 104 7.97 0.35 10.01
CA LEU A 104 7.39 0.11 8.70
C LEU A 104 8.05 -1.10 8.03
N GLU A 105 7.35 -2.24 8.02
CA GLU A 105 7.85 -3.51 7.50
C GLU A 105 7.73 -3.57 5.97
N SER A 106 6.56 -3.22 5.42
CA SER A 106 6.34 -3.22 3.97
C SER A 106 5.22 -2.28 3.53
N LEU A 107 5.27 -1.88 2.25
CA LEU A 107 4.21 -1.15 1.55
C LEU A 107 3.76 -1.94 0.33
N GLU A 108 2.44 -2.09 0.16
CA GLU A 108 1.81 -2.57 -1.08
C GLU A 108 1.21 -1.36 -1.80
N TYR A 109 1.57 -1.16 -3.06
CA TYR A 109 1.08 -0.05 -3.89
C TYR A 109 -0.18 -0.46 -4.65
N GLU A 110 -0.97 0.52 -5.08
CA GLU A 110 -2.04 0.27 -6.05
C GLU A 110 -1.47 -0.20 -7.39
N ALA A 111 -2.21 -1.08 -8.08
CA ALA A 111 -1.82 -1.54 -9.41
C ALA A 111 -1.98 -0.38 -10.40
N GLN A 112 -0.95 -0.11 -11.19
CA GLN A 112 -1.10 0.82 -12.31
C GLN A 112 -1.85 0.11 -13.42
N ALA A 113 -3.04 0.63 -13.77
CA ALA A 113 -3.69 0.23 -15.01
C ALA A 113 -2.78 0.73 -16.14
N GLU A 114 -2.19 -0.18 -16.91
CA GLU A 114 -1.55 0.17 -18.16
C GLU A 114 -2.64 0.75 -19.07
N GLU A 115 -2.63 2.06 -19.28
CA GLU A 115 -3.42 2.70 -20.31
C GLU A 115 -3.00 2.07 -21.65
N ARG A 116 -3.82 1.15 -22.15
CA ARG A 116 -3.71 0.68 -23.52
C ARG A 116 -3.92 1.90 -24.41
N MET A 117 -2.84 2.38 -25.03
CA MET A 117 -2.92 3.24 -26.21
C MET A 117 -3.65 2.43 -27.28
N ASP A 118 -4.96 2.64 -27.41
CA ASP A 118 -5.71 2.28 -28.62
C ASP A 118 -5.20 3.19 -29.74
N ASP A 119 -4.24 2.68 -30.50
CA ASP A 119 -3.73 3.23 -31.74
C ASP A 119 -4.76 2.98 -32.86
N ASP A 120 -5.99 3.47 -32.69
CA ASP A 120 -6.96 3.57 -33.80
C ASP A 120 -6.60 4.83 -34.61
N VAL A 121 -5.61 4.65 -35.48
CA VAL A 121 -5.25 5.57 -36.54
C VAL A 121 -6.47 5.77 -37.45
N VAL A 122 -7.13 6.91 -37.29
CA VAL A 122 -8.04 7.45 -38.31
C VAL A 122 -7.15 8.04 -39.41
N VAL A 123 -6.96 7.32 -40.52
CA VAL A 123 -6.49 7.93 -41.77
C VAL A 123 -7.62 7.89 -42.77
N GLY A 124 -7.92 9.10 -43.26
CA GLY A 124 -9.09 9.46 -44.01
C GLY A 124 -9.27 8.73 -45.35
N HIS A 125 -10.52 8.76 -45.77
CA HIS A 125 -10.94 8.78 -47.17
C HIS A 125 -10.03 9.66 -48.01
N ASP A 126 -9.79 9.26 -49.27
CA ASP A 126 -10.08 10.14 -50.40
C ASP A 126 -9.72 9.52 -51.78
N HIS A 127 -10.64 9.80 -52.73
CA HIS A 127 -10.56 9.77 -54.19
C HIS A 127 -10.99 8.52 -54.97
N ASP A 128 -12.23 8.63 -55.45
CA ASP A 128 -12.79 8.17 -56.71
C ASP A 128 -11.74 7.91 -57.79
N HIS A 129 -11.70 6.68 -58.31
CA HIS A 129 -11.20 6.40 -59.65
C HIS A 129 -12.42 6.09 -60.51
N ASP A 130 -12.89 7.12 -61.22
CA ASP A 130 -13.69 6.97 -62.42
C ASP A 130 -12.99 5.98 -63.36
N HIS A 131 -13.58 4.78 -63.47
CA HIS A 131 -13.23 3.84 -64.53
C HIS A 131 -13.97 4.31 -65.78
N ASP A 132 -13.33 5.19 -66.55
CA ASP A 132 -13.69 5.41 -67.95
C ASP A 132 -13.49 4.08 -68.70
N HIS A 133 -14.59 3.36 -68.89
CA HIS A 133 -14.69 2.26 -69.84
C HIS A 133 -14.84 2.87 -71.23
N ASP A 134 -13.71 3.13 -71.88
CA ASP A 134 -13.67 3.32 -73.34
C ASP A 134 -14.06 1.99 -74.01
N HIS A 135 -15.35 1.84 -74.30
CA HIS A 135 -15.87 0.87 -75.24
C HIS A 135 -15.83 1.48 -76.65
N ASP A 136 -14.67 1.41 -77.30
CA ASP A 136 -14.59 1.55 -78.75
C ASP A 136 -15.21 0.30 -79.40
N HIS A 137 -16.50 0.39 -79.71
CA HIS A 137 -17.17 -0.53 -80.61
C HIS A 137 -17.02 -0.02 -82.04
N ASP A 138 -16.03 -0.57 -82.75
CA ASP A 138 -15.96 -0.53 -84.20
C ASP A 138 -17.20 -1.20 -84.82
N ALA A 139 -18.09 -0.42 -85.42
CA ALA A 139 -19.20 -0.90 -86.24
C ALA A 139 -19.36 -0.05 -87.50
N VAL A 140 -18.60 -0.43 -88.52
CA VAL A 140 -19.02 -0.72 -89.90
C VAL A 140 -20.35 -0.08 -90.39
N GLY A 141 -20.23 0.83 -91.36
CA GLY A 141 -20.93 0.70 -92.66
C GLY A 141 -22.22 1.50 -92.92
N GLY A 142 -22.26 2.15 -94.10
CA GLY A 142 -23.50 2.48 -94.85
C GLY A 142 -23.65 3.95 -95.23
N SER A 143 -23.09 4.43 -96.35
CA SER A 143 -23.79 4.58 -97.66
C SER A 143 -25.17 5.25 -97.61
N ARG A 144 -25.23 6.57 -97.85
CA ARG A 144 -25.82 7.25 -99.04
C ARG A 144 -26.08 8.73 -98.78
#